data_AF-A0A5N8YIJ3-F1
#
_entry.id   AF-A0A5N8YIJ3-F1
#
_cell.length_a   1.000
_cell.length_b   1.000
_cell.length_c   1.000
_cell.angle_alpha   90.00
_cell.angle_beta   90.00
_cell.angle_gamma   90.00
#
_symmetry.space_group_name_H-M   'P 1'
#
loop_
_entity.id
_entity.type
_entity.pdbx_description
1 polymer ?
#
loop_
_entity_poly.entity_id
_entity_poly.type
_entity_poly.pdbx_seq_one_letter_code
_entity_poly.pdbx_strand_id
1 'polypeptide(L)' 'MWMATEFFRQFGNEVGISLTPAANGRLEVYVDGEKIFDRHEEDGKYPDLTRVRELRNVIQAKVDAAPDPNA' A
#
# COMPACT_ATOMS: atom_id res chain seq x y z
N MET A 1 3.17 -2.40 11.45
CA MET A 1 4.35 -1.75 10.84
C MET A 1 4.98 -2.58 9.71
N TRP A 2 4.80 -3.91 9.68
CA TRP A 2 5.41 -4.79 8.67
C TRP A 2 5.10 -4.42 7.19
N MET A 3 3.86 -4.12 6.82
CA MET A 3 3.52 -3.75 5.43
C MET A 3 4.23 -2.48 4.94
N ALA A 4 4.34 -1.46 5.79
CA ALA A 4 5.02 -0.22 5.42
C ALA A 4 6.49 -0.48 5.11
N THR A 5 7.15 -1.34 5.89
CA THR A 5 8.52 -1.80 5.63
C THR A 5 8.61 -2.56 4.31
N GLU A 6 7.64 -3.42 4.01
CA GLU A 6 7.60 -4.14 2.74
C GLU A 6 7.46 -3.18 1.53
N PHE A 7 6.61 -2.17 1.60
CA PHE A 7 6.50 -1.18 0.51
C PHE A 7 7.76 -0.33 0.39
N PHE A 8 8.27 0.19 1.50
CA PHE A 8 9.50 0.99 1.50
C PHE A 8 10.69 0.24 0.91
N ARG A 9 10.83 -1.06 1.23
CA ARG A 9 11.91 -1.89 0.70
C ARG A 9 11.88 -2.04 -0.82
N GLN A 10 10.70 -2.02 -1.44
CA GLN A 10 10.57 -2.19 -2.88
C GLN A 10 10.72 -0.86 -3.63
N PHE A 11 10.04 0.18 -3.17
CA PHE A 11 9.90 1.42 -3.92
C PHE A 11 10.87 2.53 -3.48
N GLY A 12 11.44 2.42 -2.28
CA GLY A 12 12.43 3.38 -1.78
C GLY A 12 11.96 4.84 -1.88
N ASN A 13 12.60 5.59 -2.78
CA ASN A 13 12.35 7.03 -2.98
C ASN A 13 11.25 7.31 -4.03
N GLU A 14 10.71 6.30 -4.70
CA GLU A 14 9.68 6.47 -5.74
C GLU A 14 8.29 6.74 -5.13
N VAL A 15 8.09 6.42 -3.84
CA VAL A 15 6.81 6.59 -3.16
C VAL A 15 6.96 7.23 -1.78
N GLY A 16 6.06 8.16 -1.46
CA GLY A 16 5.89 8.68 -0.10
C GLY A 16 4.97 7.76 0.71
N ILE A 17 5.40 7.32 1.90
CA ILE A 17 4.60 6.47 2.79
C ILE A 17 4.18 7.26 4.03
N SER A 18 2.87 7.37 4.25
CA SER A 18 2.30 7.93 5.48
C SER A 18 1.58 6.85 6.30
N LEU A 19 1.69 6.93 7.63
CA LEU A 19 0.97 6.06 8.55
C LEU A 19 0.02 6.90 9.40
N THR A 20 -1.28 6.67 9.22
CA THR A 20 -2.33 7.36 10.00
C THR A 20 -2.92 6.39 11.02
N PRO A 21 -2.85 6.69 12.33
CA PRO A 21 -3.51 5.88 13.34
C PRO A 21 -5.01 5.75 13.09
N ALA A 22 -5.56 4.56 13.33
CA ALA A 22 -6.96 4.25 13.12
C ALA A 22 -7.55 3.49 14.31
N ALA A 23 -8.86 3.58 14.47
CA ALA A 23 -9.62 2.87 15.50
C ALA A 23 -10.35 1.64 14.91
N ASN A 24 -10.93 0.81 15.78
CA ASN A 24 -11.83 -0.29 15.44
C ASN A 24 -11.21 -1.37 14.53
N GLY A 25 -9.89 -1.56 14.60
CA GLY A 25 -9.20 -2.58 13.80
C GLY A 25 -9.13 -2.26 12.31
N ARG A 26 -9.41 -1.00 11.91
CA ARG A 26 -9.33 -0.54 10.54
C ARG A 26 -7.90 -0.64 10.03
N LEU A 27 -7.76 -1.28 8.88
CA LEU A 27 -6.52 -1.34 8.13
C LEU A 27 -6.87 -1.18 6.65
N GLU A 28 -6.49 -0.04 6.11
CA GLU A 28 -6.76 0.33 4.73
C GLU A 28 -5.45 0.81 4.11
N VAL A 29 -5.31 0.60 2.80
CA VAL A 29 -4.18 1.11 2.02
C VAL A 29 -4.73 1.92 0.86
N TYR A 30 -4.20 3.14 0.73
CA TYR A 30 -4.55 4.06 -0.34
C TYR A 30 -3.29 4.43 -1.14
N VAL A 31 -3.45 4.61 -2.44
CA VAL A 31 -2.42 5.17 -3.34
C VAL A 31 -3.07 6.33 -4.07
N ASP A 32 -2.54 7.55 -3.88
CA ASP A 32 -3.08 8.78 -4.46
C ASP A 32 -4.60 8.97 -4.26
N GLY A 33 -5.08 8.59 -3.08
CA GLY A 33 -6.50 8.67 -2.70
C GLY A 33 -7.36 7.49 -3.15
N GLU A 34 -6.84 6.58 -3.97
CA GLU A 34 -7.53 5.36 -4.39
C GLU A 34 -7.31 4.23 -3.39
N LYS A 35 -8.39 3.66 -2.86
CA LYS A 35 -8.34 2.53 -1.92
C LYS A 35 -7.98 1.25 -2.68
N ILE A 36 -6.88 0.61 -2.29
CA ILE A 36 -6.40 -0.65 -2.89
C ILE A 36 -6.52 -1.85 -1.94
N PHE A 37 -6.76 -1.60 -0.66
CA PHE A 37 -6.98 -2.64 0.36
C PHE A 37 -7.87 -2.11 1.47
N ASP A 38 -8.78 -2.95 1.95
CA ASP A 38 -9.58 -2.72 3.15
C ASP A 38 -9.79 -4.06 3.87
N ARG A 39 -9.31 -4.15 5.10
CA ARG A 39 -9.47 -5.34 5.93
C ARG A 39 -10.93 -5.74 6.14
N HIS A 40 -11.85 -4.79 6.24
CA HIS A 40 -13.26 -5.12 6.46
C HIS A 40 -13.90 -5.71 5.20
N GLU A 41 -13.45 -5.32 4.02
CA GLU A 41 -13.86 -5.90 2.73
C GLU A 41 -13.23 -7.29 2.52
N GLU A 42 -12.12 -7.58 3.21
CA GLU A 42 -11.36 -8.84 3.15
C GLU A 42 -11.74 -9.81 4.29
N ASP A 43 -13.03 -9.85 4.67
CA ASP A 43 -13.56 -10.66 5.78
C ASP A 43 -12.87 -10.45 7.14
N GLY A 44 -12.29 -9.28 7.37
CA GLY A 44 -11.54 -9.00 8.60
C GLY A 44 -10.15 -9.65 8.66
N LYS A 45 -9.64 -10.19 7.55
CA LYS A 45 -8.33 -10.84 7.48
C LYS A 45 -7.23 -9.81 7.32
N TYR A 46 -6.16 -9.97 8.09
CA TYR A 46 -4.94 -9.23 7.84
C TYR A 46 -4.26 -9.79 6.58
N PRO A 47 -3.59 -8.92 5.79
CA PRO A 47 -2.93 -9.37 4.58
C PRO A 47 -1.76 -10.29 4.91
N ASP A 48 -1.68 -11.40 4.19
CA ASP A 48 -0.55 -12.32 4.23
C ASP A 48 0.52 -11.92 3.19
N LEU A 49 1.56 -12.72 3.05
CA LEU A 49 2.62 -12.48 2.07
C LEU A 49 2.13 -12.47 0.63
N THR A 50 1.12 -13.27 0.30
CA THR A 50 0.53 -13.32 -1.04
C THR A 50 -0.18 -12.00 -1.33
N ARG A 51 -1.02 -11.53 -0.40
CA ARG A 51 -1.75 -10.28 -0.56
C ARG A 51 -0.82 -9.08 -0.62
N VAL A 52 0.24 -9.03 0.19
CA VAL A 52 1.24 -7.95 0.12
C VAL A 52 1.93 -7.91 -1.26
N ARG A 53 2.20 -9.06 -1.88
CA ARG A 53 2.75 -9.10 -3.25
C ARG A 53 1.76 -8.58 -4.29
N GLU A 54 0.49 -8.90 -4.18
CA GLU A 54 -0.55 -8.35 -5.07
C GLU A 54 -0.64 -6.82 -4.94
N LEU A 55 -0.65 -6.31 -3.71
CA LEU A 55 -0.67 -4.87 -3.46
C LEU A 55 0.57 -4.17 -4.04
N ARG A 56 1.75 -4.80 -3.93
CA ARG A 56 2.97 -4.30 -4.58
C ARG A 56 2.85 -4.23 -6.09
N ASN A 57 2.24 -5.22 -6.74
CA ASN A 57 2.02 -5.18 -8.18
C ASN A 57 1.08 -4.03 -8.58
N VAL A 58 0.03 -3.79 -7.79
CA VAL A 58 -0.88 -2.65 -7.99
C VAL A 58 -0.13 -1.32 -7.83
N ILE A 59 0.70 -1.17 -6.80
CA ILE A 59 1.50 0.03 -6.58
C ILE A 59 2.51 0.23 -7.73
N GLN A 60 3.21 -0.82 -8.16
CA GLN A 60 4.16 -0.76 -9.27
C GLN A 60 3.48 -0.27 -10.55
N ALA A 61 2.32 -0.82 -10.89
CA ALA A 61 1.57 -0.39 -12.07
C ALA A 61 1.19 1.10 -12.01
N LYS A 62 0.94 1.64 -10.81
CA LYS A 62 0.66 3.08 -10.62
C LYS A 62 1.93 3.92 -10.72
N VAL A 63 3.05 3.47 -10.17
CA VAL A 63 4.35 4.14 -10.29
C VAL A 63 4.79 4.19 -11.76
N ASP A 64 4.67 3.09 -12.50
CA ASP A 64 5.04 3.02 -13.91
C ASP A 64 4.18 3.95 -14.79
N ALA A 65 2.94 4.22 -14.36
CA ALA A 65 2.02 5.13 -15.03
C ALA A 65 2.18 6.59 -14.58
N ALA A 66 2.86 6.84 -13.46
CA ALA A 66 3.09 8.18 -12.94
C ALA A 66 4.21 8.88 -13.72
N PRO A 67 4.08 10.19 -14.00
CA PRO A 67 5.20 10.96 -14.53
C PRO A 67 6.35 10.98 -13.53
N ASP A 68 7.60 10.99 -14.04
CA ASP A 68 8.81 10.94 -13.20
C ASP A 68 8.75 12.05 -12.13
N PRO A 69 8.74 11.69 -10.83
CA PRO A 69 8.65 12.66 -9.75
C PRO A 69 9.90 13.55 -9.63
N ASN A 70 10.98 13.26 -10.37
CA ASN A 70 12.24 14.00 -10.36
C ASN A 70 12.64 14.60 -11.72
N ALA A 71 11.77 14.56 -12.73
CA ALA A 71 12.01 15.17 -14.04
C ALA A 71 11.84 16.70 -14.06
#